data_AF-A0A6C0AEW1-F1
#
_entry.id   AF-A0A6C0AEW1-F1
#
_cell.length_a   1.000
_cell.length_b   1.000
_cell.length_c   1.000
_cell.angle_alpha   90.00
_cell.angle_beta   90.00
_cell.angle_gamma   90.00
#
_symmetry.space_group_name_H-M   'P 1'
#
loop_
_entity.id
_entity.type
_entity.pdbx_description
1 polymer ?
#
loop_
_entity_poly.entity_id
_entity_poly.type
_entity_poly.pdbx_seq_one_letter_code
_entity_poly.pdbx_strand_id
1 'polypeptide(L)'
;MNNEKLTDYQLTWIIYIYIGFIIFWIILVWFFELYNKITSIILIIPIVIFLTNLYNIESFSEETCAEIFETSFITIGIIFAIPFLTLINKESGIDVTHVTQLIILAVVLILCSYFHIFTSPEGIIIWKHFTNCFETMAITIFIYCLLTYFLVFLGYN
;
A
#
# COMPACT_ATOMS: atom_id res chain seq x y z
N MET A 1 27.75 -18.76 0.19
CA MET A 1 26.49 -18.63 0.94
C MET A 1 25.43 -19.31 0.10
N ASN A 2 24.75 -20.32 0.65
CA ASN A 2 23.69 -21.00 -0.08
C ASN A 2 22.51 -20.03 -0.18
N ASN A 3 22.12 -19.69 -1.42
CA ASN A 3 20.82 -19.08 -1.69
C ASN A 3 19.76 -20.13 -1.38
N GLU A 4 19.35 -20.23 -0.11
CA GLU A 4 18.22 -21.06 0.26
C GLU A 4 16.98 -20.46 -0.41
N LYS A 5 16.45 -21.22 -1.37
CA LYS A 5 15.19 -20.90 -2.02
C LYS A 5 14.08 -20.94 -0.98
N LEU A 6 13.04 -20.14 -1.19
CA LEU A 6 11.83 -20.19 -0.37
C LEU A 6 11.27 -21.61 -0.31
N THR A 7 10.81 -21.99 0.87
CA THR A 7 10.12 -23.28 1.07
C THR A 7 8.76 -23.27 0.37
N ASP A 8 8.28 -24.45 -0.07
CA ASP A 8 6.97 -24.59 -0.72
C ASP A 8 5.81 -24.06 0.13
N TYR A 9 5.96 -24.16 1.46
CA TYR A 9 5.03 -23.61 2.44
C TYR A 9 4.98 -22.08 2.35
N GLN A 10 6.13 -21.40 2.38
CA GLN A 10 6.20 -19.94 2.28
C GLN A 10 5.64 -19.44 0.96
N LEU A 11 6.01 -20.09 -0.15
CA LEU A 11 5.54 -19.77 -1.49
C LEU A 11 4.01 -19.76 -1.56
N THR A 12 3.39 -20.84 -1.08
CA THR A 12 1.94 -21.01 -1.08
C THR A 12 1.23 -19.91 -0.28
N TRP A 13 1.73 -19.59 0.91
CA TRP A 13 1.13 -18.55 1.74
C TRP A 13 1.27 -17.14 1.17
N ILE A 14 2.43 -16.82 0.60
CA ILE A 14 2.65 -15.52 -0.03
C ILE A 14 1.73 -15.35 -1.24
N ILE A 15 1.49 -16.40 -2.02
CA ILE A 15 0.51 -16.37 -3.12
C ILE A 15 -0.89 -16.03 -2.59
N TYR A 16 -1.34 -16.72 -1.53
CA TYR A 16 -2.64 -16.44 -0.93
C TYR A 16 -2.74 -15.02 -0.36
N ILE A 17 -1.66 -14.49 0.22
CA ILE A 17 -1.57 -13.10 0.68
C ILE A 17 -1.82 -12.15 -0.48
N TYR A 18 -1.06 -12.25 -1.58
CA TYR A 18 -1.23 -11.33 -2.70
C TYR A 18 -2.62 -11.41 -3.34
N ILE A 19 -3.17 -12.61 -3.54
CA ILE A 19 -4.53 -12.78 -4.06
C ILE A 19 -5.56 -12.15 -3.11
N GLY A 20 -5.42 -12.39 -1.81
CA GLY A 20 -6.29 -11.81 -0.78
C GLY A 20 -6.23 -10.27 -0.78
N PHE A 21 -5.03 -9.70 -0.89
CA PHE A 21 -4.83 -8.26 -0.94
C PHE A 21 -5.32 -7.61 -2.24
N ILE A 22 -5.24 -8.30 -3.38
CA ILE A 22 -5.86 -7.83 -4.62
C ILE A 22 -7.37 -7.69 -4.43
N ILE A 23 -8.03 -8.71 -3.87
CA ILE A 23 -9.48 -8.69 -3.61
C ILE A 23 -9.82 -7.60 -2.60
N PHE A 24 -9.08 -7.53 -1.50
CA PHE A 24 -9.26 -6.52 -0.47
C PHE A 24 -9.10 -5.10 -1.03
N TRP A 25 -8.10 -4.86 -1.88
CA TRP A 25 -7.89 -3.57 -2.53
C TRP A 25 -9.05 -3.18 -3.45
N ILE A 26 -9.55 -4.11 -4.27
CA ILE A 26 -10.72 -3.88 -5.13
C ILE A 26 -11.94 -3.49 -4.29
N ILE A 27 -12.16 -4.17 -3.16
CA ILE A 27 -13.26 -3.85 -2.23
C ILE A 27 -13.08 -2.44 -1.65
N LEU A 28 -11.87 -2.06 -1.23
CA LEU A 28 -11.60 -0.71 -0.73
C LEU A 28 -11.85 0.36 -1.80
N VAL A 29 -11.36 0.17 -3.03
CA VAL A 29 -11.56 1.10 -4.14
C VAL A 29 -13.05 1.29 -4.44
N TRP A 30 -13.83 0.21 -4.41
CA TRP A 30 -15.27 0.28 -4.63
C TRP A 30 -16.02 0.94 -3.47
N PHE A 31 -15.73 0.55 -2.22
CA PHE A 31 -16.40 1.07 -1.03
C PHE A 31 -16.18 2.57 -0.81
N PHE A 32 -14.98 3.07 -1.13
CA PHE A 32 -14.66 4.49 -1.06
C PHE A 32 -14.90 5.24 -2.38
N GLU A 33 -15.56 4.61 -3.37
CA GLU A 33 -15.91 5.22 -4.65
C GLU A 33 -14.74 5.90 -5.40
N LEU A 34 -13.53 5.36 -5.26
CA LEU A 34 -12.31 5.99 -5.77
C LEU A 34 -12.17 5.93 -7.30
N TYR A 35 -13.13 5.31 -8.00
CA TYR A 35 -13.08 5.02 -9.43
C TYR A 35 -13.62 6.13 -10.34
N ASN A 36 -14.26 7.17 -9.77
CA ASN A 36 -14.99 8.18 -10.53
C ASN A 36 -14.17 9.42 -10.94
N LYS A 37 -12.84 9.43 -10.72
CA LYS A 37 -11.99 10.61 -10.94
C LYS A 37 -10.89 10.32 -11.95
N ILE A 38 -10.36 11.36 -12.60
CA ILE A 38 -9.20 11.19 -13.49
C ILE A 38 -7.97 10.65 -12.75
N THR A 39 -7.89 10.92 -11.44
CA THR A 39 -6.85 10.42 -10.54
C THR A 39 -6.92 8.91 -10.31
N SER A 40 -8.03 8.24 -10.67
CA SER A 40 -8.23 6.80 -10.44
C SER A 40 -7.20 5.92 -11.17
N ILE A 41 -6.47 6.44 -12.16
CA ILE A 41 -5.39 5.72 -12.83
C ILE A 41 -4.28 5.26 -11.86
N ILE A 42 -4.04 6.01 -10.77
CA ILE A 42 -3.04 5.65 -9.75
C ILE A 42 -3.44 4.37 -8.98
N LEU A 43 -4.73 4.03 -8.94
CA LEU A 43 -5.25 2.89 -8.17
C LEU A 43 -4.86 1.55 -8.80
N ILE A 44 -4.33 1.56 -10.01
CA ILE A 44 -3.76 0.37 -10.66
C ILE A 44 -2.42 -0.02 -10.06
N ILE A 45 -1.72 0.89 -9.36
CA ILE A 45 -0.36 0.67 -8.83
C ILE A 45 -0.31 -0.57 -7.91
N PRO A 46 -1.16 -0.72 -6.88
CA PRO A 46 -1.13 -1.91 -6.03
C PRO A 46 -1.35 -3.20 -6.80
N ILE A 47 -2.28 -3.20 -7.76
CA ILE A 47 -2.55 -4.38 -8.60
C ILE A 47 -1.30 -4.77 -9.40
N VAL A 48 -0.66 -3.81 -10.07
CA VAL A 48 0.55 -4.05 -10.87
C VAL A 48 1.69 -4.56 -9.98
N ILE A 49 1.90 -3.94 -8.81
CA ILE A 49 2.96 -4.35 -7.88
C ILE A 49 2.69 -5.77 -7.35
N PHE A 50 1.45 -6.09 -6.97
CA PHE A 50 1.08 -7.42 -6.47
C PHE A 50 1.22 -8.49 -7.54
N LEU A 51 0.77 -8.23 -8.77
CA LEU A 51 0.94 -9.15 -9.90
C LEU A 51 2.41 -9.34 -10.27
N THR A 52 3.22 -8.28 -10.24
CA THR A 52 4.66 -8.37 -10.51
C THR A 52 5.37 -9.19 -9.43
N ASN A 53 5.01 -9.01 -8.16
CA ASN A 53 5.55 -9.82 -7.07
C ASN A 53 5.11 -11.28 -7.16
N LEU A 54 3.85 -11.55 -7.52
CA LEU A 54 3.35 -12.89 -7.77
C LEU A 54 4.08 -13.58 -8.92
N TYR A 55 4.33 -12.88 -10.02
CA TYR A 55 5.03 -13.44 -11.18
C TYR A 55 6.50 -13.79 -10.86
N ASN A 56 7.15 -12.96 -10.05
CA ASN A 56 8.58 -13.14 -9.72
C ASN A 56 8.83 -13.96 -8.44
N ILE A 57 7.78 -14.51 -7.82
CA ILE A 57 7.88 -15.07 -6.48
C ILE A 57 8.85 -16.26 -6.38
N GLU A 58 8.92 -17.10 -7.42
CA GLU A 58 9.82 -18.25 -7.48
C GLU A 58 11.30 -17.84 -7.60
N SER A 59 11.55 -16.57 -7.95
CA SER A 59 12.89 -16.00 -8.08
C SER A 59 13.36 -15.32 -6.79
N PHE A 60 12.49 -15.15 -5.79
CA PHE A 60 12.89 -14.57 -4.51
C PHE A 60 13.76 -15.54 -3.71
N SER A 61 14.86 -15.00 -3.20
CA SER A 61 15.69 -15.63 -2.17
C SER A 61 15.46 -14.93 -0.84
N GLU A 62 15.81 -15.58 0.28
CA GLU A 62 15.69 -14.96 1.61
C GLU A 62 16.48 -13.64 1.70
N GLU A 63 17.62 -13.55 1.02
CA GLU A 63 18.47 -12.36 0.97
C GLU A 63 17.79 -11.21 0.20
N THR A 64 17.18 -11.51 -0.95
CA THR A 64 16.39 -10.54 -1.72
C THR A 64 15.19 -10.02 -0.92
N CYS A 65 14.53 -10.89 -0.16
CA CYS A 65 13.47 -10.47 0.77
C CYS A 65 14.04 -9.59 1.90
N ALA A 66 15.24 -9.86 2.42
CA ALA A 66 15.83 -9.01 3.45
C ALA A 66 16.04 -7.57 2.96
N GLU A 67 16.59 -7.39 1.76
CA GLU A 67 16.91 -6.08 1.18
C GLU A 67 15.69 -5.28 0.72
N ILE A 68 14.71 -5.93 0.06
CA ILE A 68 13.52 -5.24 -0.46
C ILE A 68 12.65 -4.66 0.68
N PHE A 69 12.68 -5.29 1.86
CA PHE A 69 11.80 -4.95 2.98
C PHE A 69 12.46 -4.11 4.09
N GLU A 70 13.69 -3.60 3.89
CA GLU A 70 14.35 -2.70 4.85
C GLU A 70 13.86 -1.24 4.76
N THR A 71 13.20 -0.86 3.68
CA THR A 71 12.76 0.53 3.50
C THR A 71 11.52 0.82 4.33
N SER A 72 11.66 1.63 5.40
CA SER A 72 10.52 2.02 6.24
C SER A 72 9.63 3.06 5.55
N PHE A 73 8.47 2.61 5.08
CA PHE A 73 7.48 3.45 4.40
C PHE A 73 6.67 4.35 5.34
N ILE A 74 6.80 4.20 6.67
CA ILE A 74 6.19 5.12 7.66
C ILE A 74 6.67 6.54 7.45
N THR A 75 7.98 6.71 7.27
CA THR A 75 8.58 8.05 7.16
C THR A 75 7.98 8.78 5.97
N ILE A 76 7.75 8.05 4.87
CA ILE A 76 7.08 8.54 3.68
C ILE A 76 5.63 8.92 4.00
N GLY A 77 4.86 8.04 4.66
CA GLY A 77 3.47 8.31 5.05
C GLY A 77 3.30 9.55 5.95
N ILE A 78 4.16 9.73 6.95
CA ILE A 78 4.13 10.88 7.86
C ILE A 78 4.52 12.18 7.15
N ILE A 79 5.55 12.14 6.30
CA ILE A 79 5.96 13.29 5.49
C ILE A 79 4.82 13.76 4.59
N PHE A 80 4.00 12.86 4.04
CA PHE A 80 2.87 13.22 3.20
C PHE A 80 1.63 13.65 3.99
N ALA A 81 1.36 13.07 5.16
CA ALA A 81 0.16 13.37 5.94
C ALA A 81 0.15 14.78 6.56
N ILE A 82 1.30 15.29 7.02
CA ILE A 82 1.40 16.58 7.73
C ILE A 82 1.08 17.79 6.84
N PRO A 83 1.67 17.93 5.63
CA PRO A 83 1.30 19.01 4.70
C PRO A 83 -0.17 18.90 4.30
N PHE A 84 -0.67 17.68 4.13
CA PHE A 84 -2.05 17.43 3.71
C PHE A 84 -3.08 17.99 4.67
N LEU A 85 -2.95 17.67 5.96
CA LEU A 85 -3.85 18.16 7.00
C LEU A 85 -3.81 19.69 7.14
N THR A 86 -2.67 20.30 6.82
CA THR A 86 -2.50 21.75 6.89
C THR A 86 -3.15 22.45 5.69
N LEU A 87 -3.09 21.84 4.50
CA LEU A 87 -3.55 22.42 3.24
C LEU A 87 -5.06 22.30 3.01
N ILE A 88 -5.69 21.23 3.51
CA ILE A 88 -7.14 20.99 3.41
C ILE A 88 -7.97 22.12 4.03
N ASN A 89 -7.47 22.79 5.07
CA ASN A 89 -8.20 23.85 5.77
C ASN A 89 -8.33 25.17 4.99
N LYS A 90 -7.67 25.30 3.83
CA LYS A 90 -7.49 26.61 3.17
C LYS A 90 -8.27 26.78 1.86
N GLU A 91 -8.73 25.71 1.21
CA GLU A 91 -9.32 25.80 -0.13
C GLU A 91 -10.79 25.37 -0.19
N SER A 92 -11.62 26.23 -0.79
CA SER A 92 -13.02 25.95 -1.11
C SER A 92 -13.11 25.18 -2.43
N GLY A 93 -13.43 23.89 -2.40
CA GLY A 93 -13.66 23.09 -3.61
C GLY A 93 -13.33 21.60 -3.44
N ILE A 94 -12.53 21.26 -2.42
CA ILE A 94 -12.23 19.88 -2.07
C ILE A 94 -13.25 19.37 -1.06
N ASP A 95 -13.77 18.16 -1.27
CA ASP A 95 -14.51 17.43 -0.25
C ASP A 95 -13.56 17.02 0.89
N VAL A 96 -13.40 17.95 1.83
CA VAL A 96 -12.55 17.82 3.02
C VAL A 96 -12.88 16.54 3.79
N THR A 97 -14.16 16.18 3.88
CA THR A 97 -14.60 14.99 4.63
C THR A 97 -14.11 13.72 3.95
N HIS A 98 -14.33 13.60 2.64
CA HIS A 98 -13.89 12.43 1.88
C HIS A 98 -12.37 12.27 1.89
N VAL A 99 -11.63 13.35 1.65
CA VAL A 99 -10.16 13.30 1.66
C VAL A 99 -9.61 12.96 3.05
N THR A 100 -10.21 13.50 4.12
CA THR A 100 -9.83 13.17 5.50
C THR A 100 -10.06 11.69 5.80
N GLN A 101 -11.17 11.11 5.35
CA GLN A 101 -11.44 9.67 5.51
C GLN A 101 -10.37 8.81 4.82
N LEU A 102 -9.92 9.21 3.62
CA LEU A 102 -8.87 8.50 2.89
C LEU A 102 -7.51 8.60 3.57
N ILE A 103 -7.17 9.75 4.14
CA ILE A 103 -5.94 9.92 4.94
C ILE A 103 -5.99 9.01 6.18
N ILE A 104 -7.11 8.99 6.88
CA ILE A 104 -7.31 8.10 8.04
C ILE A 104 -7.17 6.64 7.61
N LEU A 105 -7.78 6.24 6.49
CA LEU A 105 -7.63 4.90 5.93
C LEU A 105 -6.17 4.57 5.63
N ALA A 106 -5.43 5.45 4.97
CA ALA A 106 -4.02 5.24 4.67
C ALA A 106 -3.17 5.08 5.95
N VAL A 107 -3.45 5.88 6.99
CA VAL A 107 -2.82 5.74 8.31
C VAL A 107 -3.18 4.39 8.95
N VAL A 108 -4.44 3.98 8.91
CA VAL A 108 -4.88 2.67 9.44
C VAL A 108 -4.19 1.53 8.70
N LEU A 109 -4.08 1.59 7.36
CA LEU A 109 -3.37 0.59 6.57
C LEU A 109 -1.89 0.50 6.95
N ILE A 110 -1.22 1.65 7.14
CA ILE A 110 0.15 1.68 7.68
C ILE A 110 0.18 1.03 9.05
N LEU A 111 -0.66 1.42 10.00
CA LEU A 111 -0.67 0.81 11.33
C LEU A 111 -0.90 -0.70 11.28
N CYS A 112 -1.72 -1.17 10.34
CA CYS A 112 -1.93 -2.60 10.11
C CYS A 112 -0.67 -3.32 9.65
N SER A 113 0.24 -2.66 8.93
CA SER A 113 1.52 -3.23 8.50
C SER A 113 2.47 -3.51 9.67
N TYR A 114 2.27 -2.83 10.82
CA TYR A 114 3.09 -2.96 12.05
C TYR A 114 2.60 -4.01 13.04
N PHE A 115 1.46 -4.67 12.78
CA PHE A 115 0.93 -5.70 13.69
C PHE A 115 1.80 -6.96 13.67
N HIS A 116 2.99 -6.92 14.25
CA HIS A 116 3.91 -8.03 14.24
C HIS A 116 3.33 -9.22 15.03
N ILE A 117 2.84 -10.23 14.32
CA ILE A 117 2.48 -11.50 14.94
C ILE A 117 3.80 -12.21 15.28
N PHE A 118 3.96 -12.68 16.52
CA PHE A 118 5.11 -13.50 16.91
C PHE A 118 5.05 -14.84 16.15
N THR A 119 5.67 -14.87 14.98
CA THR A 119 5.71 -16.04 14.10
C THR A 119 7.06 -16.75 14.21
N SER A 120 7.11 -18.01 13.79
CA SER A 120 8.35 -18.76 13.61
C SER A 120 9.27 -18.05 12.59
N PRO A 121 10.59 -18.36 12.54
CA PRO A 121 11.51 -17.76 11.57
C PRO A 121 11.02 -17.81 10.12
N GLU A 122 10.38 -18.93 9.73
CA GLU A 122 9.78 -19.12 8.41
C GLU A 122 8.63 -18.14 8.12
N GLY A 123 7.88 -17.77 9.17
CA GLY A 123 6.76 -16.84 9.11
C GLY A 123 7.18 -15.38 8.98
N ILE A 124 8.44 -15.04 9.29
CA ILE A 124 8.95 -13.66 9.14
C ILE A 124 8.91 -13.23 7.68
N ILE A 125 9.30 -14.12 6.76
CA ILE A 125 9.30 -13.81 5.32
C ILE A 125 7.87 -13.57 4.84
N ILE A 126 6.95 -14.47 5.17
CA ILE A 126 5.52 -14.36 4.85
C ILE A 126 4.96 -13.03 5.39
N TRP A 127 5.32 -12.69 6.64
CA TRP A 127 4.91 -11.46 7.29
C TRP A 127 5.41 -10.20 6.58
N LYS A 128 6.66 -10.20 6.09
CA LYS A 128 7.20 -9.07 5.31
C LYS A 128 6.39 -8.79 4.04
N HIS A 129 5.95 -9.84 3.33
CA HIS A 129 5.06 -9.67 2.17
C HIS A 129 3.71 -9.09 2.56
N PHE A 130 3.15 -9.51 3.69
CA PHE A 130 1.92 -8.95 4.25
C PHE A 130 2.05 -7.47 4.60
N THR A 131 3.12 -7.09 5.31
CA THR A 131 3.46 -5.70 5.64
C THR A 131 3.58 -4.85 4.37
N ASN A 132 4.33 -5.31 3.37
CA ASN A 132 4.50 -4.59 2.11
C ASN A 132 3.19 -4.36 1.35
N CYS A 133 2.26 -5.33 1.39
CA CYS A 133 0.94 -5.14 0.76
C CYS A 133 0.20 -3.96 1.39
N PHE A 134 0.18 -3.88 2.73
CA PHE A 134 -0.44 -2.77 3.45
C PHE A 134 0.23 -1.43 3.17
N GLU A 135 1.57 -1.38 3.19
CA GLU A 135 2.32 -0.16 2.92
C GLU A 135 2.12 0.33 1.48
N THR A 136 2.16 -0.57 0.50
CA THR A 136 1.91 -0.26 -0.91
C THR A 136 0.52 0.36 -1.11
N MET A 137 -0.52 -0.20 -0.49
CA MET A 137 -1.87 0.34 -0.56
C MET A 137 -1.95 1.72 0.11
N ALA A 138 -1.38 1.88 1.30
CA ALA A 138 -1.40 3.15 2.01
C ALA A 138 -0.72 4.28 1.22
N ILE A 139 0.48 4.02 0.68
CA ILE A 139 1.21 4.98 -0.16
C ILE A 139 0.39 5.35 -1.39
N THR A 140 -0.25 4.37 -2.03
CA THR A 140 -1.11 4.63 -3.20
C THR A 140 -2.25 5.57 -2.83
N ILE A 141 -2.90 5.38 -1.67
CA ILE A 141 -3.94 6.30 -1.19
C ILE A 141 -3.36 7.69 -0.91
N PHE A 142 -2.20 7.80 -0.28
CA PHE A 142 -1.55 9.10 -0.07
C PHE A 142 -1.28 9.83 -1.38
N ILE A 143 -0.73 9.14 -2.38
CA ILE A 143 -0.48 9.71 -3.70
C ILE A 143 -1.80 10.09 -4.39
N TYR A 144 -2.83 9.26 -4.28
CA TYR A 144 -4.17 9.55 -4.82
C TYR A 144 -4.76 10.83 -4.21
N CYS A 145 -4.71 10.97 -2.88
CA CYS A 145 -5.15 12.17 -2.19
C CYS A 145 -4.37 13.38 -2.70
N LEU A 146 -3.04 13.27 -2.79
CA LEU A 146 -2.15 14.32 -3.24
C LEU A 146 -2.42 14.77 -4.68
N LEU A 147 -2.60 13.84 -5.60
CA LEU A 147 -2.99 14.17 -6.97
C LEU A 147 -4.35 14.85 -7.03
N THR A 148 -5.32 14.38 -6.23
CA THR A 148 -6.65 15.00 -6.17
C THR A 148 -6.56 16.45 -5.70
N TYR A 149 -5.76 16.72 -4.67
CA TYR A 149 -5.50 18.08 -4.21
C TYR A 149 -4.81 18.94 -5.28
N PHE A 150 -3.74 18.44 -5.90
CA PHE A 150 -3.00 19.17 -6.92
C PHE A 150 -3.86 19.52 -8.13
N LEU A 151 -4.74 18.61 -8.58
CA LEU A 151 -5.62 18.89 -9.71
C LEU A 151 -6.65 19.97 -9.38
N VAL A 152 -7.25 19.93 -8.19
CA VAL A 152 -8.18 20.98 -7.75
C VAL A 152 -7.47 22.33 -7.62
N PHE A 153 -6.27 22.36 -7.04
CA PHE A 153 -5.44 23.56 -6.97
C PHE A 153 -5.13 24.16 -8.35
N LEU A 154 -4.94 23.30 -9.36
CA LEU A 154 -4.73 23.70 -10.75
C LEU A 154 -6.03 24.04 -11.52
N GLY A 155 -7.19 23.92 -10.87
CA GLY A 155 -8.50 24.23 -11.46
C GLY A 155 -9.12 23.11 -12.30
N TYR A 156 -8.63 21.88 -12.18
CA TYR A 156 -9.23 20.69 -12.81
C TYR A 156 -10.16 19.99 -11.80
N ASN A 157 -11.42 19.77 -12.19
CA ASN A 157 -12.43 19.02 -11.43
C ASN A 157 -12.46 17.55 -11.86
#